data_AF-A0A268P2M8-F1
#
_entry.id   AF-A0A268P2M8-F1
#
_cell.length_a   1.000
_cell.length_b   1.000
_cell.length_c   1.000
_cell.angle_alpha   90.00
_cell.angle_beta   90.00
_cell.angle_gamma   90.00
#
_symmetry.space_group_name_H-M   'P 1'
#
loop_
_entity.id
_entity.type
_entity.pdbx_description
1 polymer ?
#
loop_
_entity_poly.entity_id
_entity_poly.type
_entity_poly.pdbx_seq_one_letter_code
_entity_poly.pdbx_strand_id
1 'polypeptide(L)' 'MLSDLQDDILYEAWNKAVEHNLDAAFIAILKQEIEKRGFIPSN' A
#
# COMPACT_ATOMS: atom_id res chain seq x y z
N MET A 1 3.66 2.70 12.82
CA MET A 1 2.75 1.70 12.22
C MET A 1 2.34 2.20 10.84
N LEU A 2 1.86 1.35 9.92
CA LEU A 2 1.39 1.82 8.60
C LEU A 2 0.27 2.87 8.73
N SER A 3 -0.51 2.82 9.81
CA SER A 3 -1.51 3.82 10.20
C SER A 3 -0.97 5.25 10.33
N ASP A 4 0.34 5.41 10.61
CA ASP A 4 0.95 6.71 10.89
C ASP A 4 1.57 7.33 9.62
N LEU A 5 1.60 6.57 8.51
CA LEU A 5 2.08 7.07 7.23
C LEU A 5 1.07 8.06 6.64
N GLN A 6 1.57 9.13 6.04
CA GLN A 6 0.77 9.99 5.17
C GLN A 6 0.30 9.20 3.94
N ASP A 7 -0.86 9.58 3.40
CA ASP A 7 -1.52 8.83 2.32
C ASP A 7 -0.64 8.70 1.07
N ASP A 8 0.06 9.77 0.71
CA ASP A 8 0.99 9.82 -0.42
C ASP A 8 2.16 8.83 -0.25
N ILE A 9 2.76 8.77 0.94
CA ILE A 9 3.84 7.83 1.25
C ILE A 9 3.34 6.38 1.26
N LEU A 10 2.13 6.13 1.78
CA LEU A 10 1.55 4.79 1.78
C LEU A 10 1.30 4.28 0.36
N TYR A 11 0.81 5.15 -0.52
CA TYR A 11 0.61 4.84 -1.93
C TYR A 11 1.92 4.64 -2.69
N GLU A 12 2.91 5.50 -2.49
CA GLU A 12 4.22 5.35 -3.11
C GLU A 12 4.89 4.04 -2.69
N ALA A 13 4.78 3.68 -1.40
CA ALA A 13 5.28 2.42 -0.87
C ALA A 13 4.60 1.21 -1.52
N TRP A 14 3.27 1.26 -1.73
CA TRP A 14 2.55 0.20 -2.43
C TRP A 14 2.99 0.08 -3.90
N ASN A 15 3.08 1.19 -4.63
CA ASN A 15 3.53 1.18 -6.03
C ASN A 15 4.94 0.58 -6.15
N LYS A 16 5.88 1.03 -5.32
CA LYS A 16 7.25 0.49 -5.30
C LYS A 16 7.27 -0.99 -4.91
N ALA A 17 6.43 -1.41 -3.96
CA ALA A 17 6.37 -2.81 -3.56
C ALA A 17 5.91 -3.72 -4.70
N VAL A 18 4.94 -3.26 -5.51
CA VAL A 18 4.47 -3.95 -6.71
C VAL A 18 5.55 -3.94 -7.80
N GLU A 19 6.14 -2.78 -8.12
CA GLU A 19 7.18 -2.64 -9.15
C GLU A 19 8.40 -3.52 -8.88
N HIS A 20 8.82 -3.60 -7.62
CA HIS A 20 9.97 -4.41 -7.20
C HIS A 20 9.64 -5.88 -6.97
N ASN A 21 8.40 -6.33 -7.21
CA ASN A 21 7.93 -7.69 -6.93
C ASN A 21 8.29 -8.14 -5.50
N LEU A 22 8.03 -7.27 -4.52
CA LEU A 22 8.24 -7.60 -3.11
C LEU A 22 7.28 -8.72 -2.68
N ASP A 23 7.49 -9.21 -1.45
CA ASP A 23 6.69 -10.26 -0.87
C ASP A 23 5.17 -9.97 -0.98
N ALA A 24 4.43 -11.00 -1.42
CA ALA A 24 3.00 -10.87 -1.68
C ALA A 24 2.19 -10.58 -0.41
N ALA A 25 2.60 -11.10 0.75
CA ALA A 25 1.95 -10.80 2.02
C ALA A 25 2.20 -9.35 2.43
N PHE A 26 3.40 -8.83 2.20
CA PHE A 26 3.70 -7.42 2.42
C PHE A 26 2.84 -6.49 1.54
N ILE A 27 2.73 -6.78 0.24
CA ILE A 27 1.86 -6.02 -0.68
C ILE A 27 0.40 -6.08 -0.23
N ALA A 28 -0.08 -7.24 0.23
CA ALA A 28 -1.44 -7.41 0.73
C ALA A 28 -1.72 -6.56 1.98
N ILE A 29 -0.76 -6.44 2.90
CA ILE A 29 -0.88 -5.58 4.09
C ILE A 29 -0.99 -4.11 3.68
N LEU A 30 -0.17 -3.64 2.73
CA LEU A 30 -0.25 -2.27 2.21
C LEU A 30 -1.61 -2.00 1.55
N LYS A 31 -2.07 -2.92 0.71
CA LYS A 31 -3.37 -2.82 0.03
C LYS A 31 -4.52 -2.73 1.04
N GLN A 32 -4.51 -3.57 2.07
CA GLN A 32 -5.53 -3.55 3.12
C GLN A 32 -5.58 -2.19 3.84
N GLU A 33 -4.42 -1.58 4.10
CA GLU A 33 -4.38 -0.28 4.76
C GLU A 33 -4.84 0.86 3.85
N ILE A 34 -4.52 0.81 2.55
CA ILE A 34 -5.04 1.74 1.54
C ILE A 34 -6.57 1.65 1.45
N GLU A 35 -7.12 0.43 1.35
CA GLU A 35 -8.56 0.20 1.28
C GLU A 35 -9.31 0.73 2.51
N LYS A 36 -8.74 0.56 3.72
CA LYS A 36 -9.33 1.12 4.96
C LYS A 36 -9.47 2.64 4.93
N ARG A 37 -8.60 3.33 4.20
CA ARG A 37 -8.61 4.80 4.07
C ARG A 37 -9.61 5.29 3.01
N GLY A 38 -10.40 4.39 2.42
CA GLY A 38 -11.40 4.72 1.39
C GLY A 38 -10.82 4.86 -0.01
N PHE A 39 -9.57 4.44 -0.18
CA PHE A 39 -8.85 4.49 -1.43
C PHE A 39 -8.97 3.15 -2.15
N ILE A 40 -9.50 3.16 -3.38
CA ILE A 40 -9.56 1.97 -4.23
C ILE A 40 -8.38 2.06 -5.20
N PRO A 41 -7.32 1.26 -5.02
CA PRO A 41 -6.24 1.22 -6.00
C PRO A 41 -6.80 0.73 -7.33
N SER A 42 -6.80 1.60 -8.34
CA SER A 42 -7.14 1.25 -9.72
C SER A 42 -6.06 0.33 -10.27
N ASN A 43 -6.38 -0.96 -10.36
CA ASN A 43 -5.52 -2.00 -10.93
C ASN A 43 -5.31 -1.80 -12.44
#